data_AF-A0A6A4UMN4-F1
#
_entry.id   AF-A0A6A4UMN4-F1
#
_cell.length_a   1.000
_cell.length_b   1.000
_cell.length_c   1.000
_cell.angle_alpha   90.00
_cell.angle_beta   90.00
_cell.angle_gamma   90.00
#
_symmetry.space_group_name_H-M   'P 1'
#
loop_
_entity.id
_entity.type
_entity.pdbx_description
1 polymer ?
#
loop_
_entity_poly.entity_id
_entity_poly.type
_entity_poly.pdbx_seq_one_letter_code
_entity_poly.pdbx_strand_id
1 'polypeptide(L)'
;MNRFIVIVLDGFGIGSMEDTHRNRPEDAKANTLRSILNVYPDLRLPTLEKLGIMNAAGFESKGMKFNSSANFGRSALMHNGADTFMGHQEIMGTLPKKSVVQCLNDQLVPVKTALLEAGYKVQDIKVENLTYFLVEDYVAVADNIDSDLGQAINCIAPLDNISFEKLLEIAQVVRKSVTFNRVIPFGGTGNTIEDILAAQEVKENRFIGNVAVKTKAYLQGYRVIH
;
A
#
# COMPACT_ATOMS: atom_id res chain seq x y z
N MET A 1 9.46 -16.42 -31.99
CA MET A 1 8.35 -15.72 -31.31
C MET A 1 8.84 -14.32 -30.99
N ASN A 2 8.33 -13.28 -31.65
CA ASN A 2 9.00 -11.97 -31.66
C ASN A 2 8.42 -10.98 -30.62
N ARG A 3 7.25 -11.26 -30.05
CA ARG A 3 6.59 -10.39 -29.07
C ARG A 3 5.86 -11.23 -28.03
N PHE A 4 5.92 -10.76 -26.79
CA PHE A 4 5.18 -11.29 -25.65
C PHE A 4 4.36 -10.14 -25.08
N ILE A 5 3.10 -10.41 -24.72
CA ILE A 5 2.21 -9.43 -24.09
C ILE A 5 1.90 -9.97 -22.70
N VAL A 6 2.24 -9.17 -21.67
CA VAL A 6 1.93 -9.48 -20.28
C VAL A 6 0.81 -8.54 -19.84
N ILE A 7 -0.27 -9.10 -19.31
CA ILE A 7 -1.40 -8.36 -18.76
C ILE A 7 -1.52 -8.74 -17.30
N VAL A 8 -1.41 -7.76 -16.40
CA VAL A 8 -1.58 -7.94 -14.96
C VAL A 8 -2.93 -7.39 -14.56
N LEU A 9 -3.78 -8.25 -13.97
CA LEU A 9 -5.02 -7.83 -13.34
C LEU A 9 -4.73 -7.55 -11.86
N ASP A 10 -4.40 -6.29 -11.54
CA ASP A 10 -3.97 -5.92 -10.20
C ASP A 10 -5.08 -6.16 -9.15
N GLY A 11 -4.69 -6.69 -7.99
CA GLY A 11 -5.61 -7.09 -6.91
C GLY A 11 -6.51 -8.31 -7.22
N PHE A 12 -6.38 -8.96 -8.38
CA PHE A 12 -7.26 -10.06 -8.79
C PHE A 12 -6.74 -11.45 -8.37
N GLY A 13 -6.90 -11.77 -7.08
CA GLY A 13 -6.53 -13.09 -6.53
C GLY A 13 -7.55 -14.20 -6.79
N ILE A 14 -7.07 -15.44 -7.00
CA ILE A 14 -7.89 -16.64 -7.21
C ILE A 14 -7.91 -17.61 -6.01
N GLY A 15 -7.36 -17.18 -4.86
CA GLY A 15 -7.31 -17.93 -3.61
C GLY A 15 -6.07 -17.58 -2.80
N SER A 16 -6.10 -17.87 -1.49
CA SER A 16 -4.96 -17.73 -0.59
C SER A 16 -3.86 -18.75 -0.93
N MET A 17 -2.62 -18.41 -0.60
CA MET A 17 -1.48 -19.31 -0.75
C MET A 17 -1.41 -20.30 0.43
N GLU A 18 -0.69 -21.41 0.25
CA GLU A 18 -0.57 -22.45 1.29
C GLU A 18 0.10 -21.93 2.58
N ASP A 19 1.03 -20.99 2.44
CA ASP A 19 1.76 -20.38 3.56
C ASP A 19 0.94 -19.32 4.31
N THR A 20 -0.17 -18.84 3.73
CA THR A 20 -1.02 -17.80 4.33
C THR A 20 -1.52 -18.22 5.71
N HIS A 21 -1.85 -19.50 5.93
CA HIS A 21 -2.28 -20.00 7.24
C HIS A 21 -1.24 -19.82 8.35
N ARG A 22 0.05 -19.77 8.00
CA ARG A 22 1.15 -19.60 8.95
C ARG A 22 1.56 -18.14 9.08
N ASN A 23 1.59 -17.42 7.97
CA ASN A 23 2.19 -16.09 7.89
C ASN A 23 1.18 -14.95 8.02
N ARG A 24 -0.07 -15.14 7.58
CA ARG A 24 -1.17 -14.15 7.59
C ARG A 24 -2.52 -14.84 7.79
N PRO A 25 -2.80 -15.40 8.99
CA PRO A 25 -4.01 -16.20 9.24
C PRO A 25 -5.32 -15.47 8.92
N GLU A 26 -5.34 -14.15 9.00
CA GLU A 26 -6.45 -13.27 8.63
C GLU A 26 -6.83 -13.38 7.15
N ASP A 27 -5.85 -13.61 6.26
CA ASP A 27 -6.04 -13.72 4.82
C ASP A 27 -6.27 -15.17 4.36
N ALA A 28 -6.32 -16.13 5.28
CA ALA A 28 -6.43 -17.56 4.99
C ALA A 28 -7.71 -17.97 4.23
N LYS A 29 -8.72 -17.09 4.18
CA LYS A 29 -9.97 -17.30 3.44
C LYS A 29 -10.09 -16.41 2.20
N ALA A 30 -9.07 -15.61 1.90
CA ALA A 30 -9.11 -14.65 0.81
C ALA A 30 -9.25 -15.36 -0.55
N ASN A 31 -10.24 -14.95 -1.33
CA ASN A 31 -10.41 -15.38 -2.72
C ASN A 31 -11.22 -14.33 -3.48
N THR A 32 -10.54 -13.39 -4.14
CA THR A 32 -11.18 -12.25 -4.82
C THR A 32 -12.19 -12.70 -5.87
N LEU A 33 -11.78 -13.61 -6.77
CA LEU A 33 -12.67 -14.14 -7.81
C LEU A 33 -13.94 -14.79 -7.22
N ARG A 34 -13.80 -15.61 -6.17
CA ARG A 34 -14.94 -16.26 -5.52
C ARG A 34 -15.85 -15.24 -4.83
N SER A 35 -15.28 -14.26 -4.13
CA SER A 35 -16.04 -13.19 -3.50
C SER A 35 -16.85 -12.38 -4.51
N ILE A 36 -16.26 -12.05 -5.66
CA ILE A 36 -16.96 -11.37 -6.76
C ILE A 36 -18.12 -12.25 -7.27
N LEU A 37 -17.86 -13.52 -7.53
CA LEU A 37 -18.88 -14.44 -8.05
C LEU A 37 -20.01 -14.74 -7.04
N ASN A 38 -19.75 -14.65 -5.74
CA ASN A 38 -20.80 -14.78 -4.73
C ASN A 38 -21.80 -13.61 -4.80
N VAL A 39 -21.32 -12.40 -5.10
CA VAL A 39 -22.17 -11.21 -5.26
C VAL A 39 -22.81 -11.18 -6.65
N TYR A 40 -22.07 -11.60 -7.68
CA TYR A 40 -22.49 -11.60 -9.09
C TYR A 40 -22.45 -13.02 -9.68
N PRO A 41 -23.40 -13.90 -9.32
CA PRO A 41 -23.36 -15.31 -9.71
C PRO A 41 -23.49 -15.55 -11.21
N ASP A 42 -24.07 -14.60 -11.94
CA ASP A 42 -24.27 -14.67 -13.39
C ASP A 42 -23.13 -14.00 -14.20
N LEU A 43 -22.11 -13.46 -13.53
CA LEU A 43 -20.96 -12.83 -14.19
C LEU A 43 -20.26 -13.82 -15.13
N ARG A 44 -19.98 -13.37 -16.36
CA ARG A 44 -19.24 -14.12 -17.37
C ARG A 44 -18.05 -13.33 -17.86
N LEU A 45 -16.89 -13.98 -17.89
CA LEU A 45 -15.63 -13.43 -18.38
C LEU A 45 -15.11 -14.35 -19.51
N PRO A 46 -15.77 -14.37 -20.68
CA PRO A 46 -15.56 -15.40 -21.70
C PRO A 46 -14.11 -15.50 -22.20
N THR A 47 -13.40 -14.37 -22.26
CA THR A 47 -11.97 -14.36 -22.62
C THR A 47 -11.11 -15.04 -21.56
N LEU A 48 -11.33 -14.73 -20.28
CA LEU A 48 -10.57 -15.34 -19.18
C LEU A 48 -10.93 -16.81 -19.00
N GLU A 49 -12.20 -17.16 -19.17
CA GLU A 49 -12.67 -18.56 -19.22
C GLU A 49 -11.92 -19.34 -20.30
N LYS A 50 -11.86 -18.80 -21.52
CA LYS A 50 -11.12 -19.42 -22.63
C LYS A 50 -9.62 -19.57 -22.29
N LEU A 51 -9.03 -18.62 -21.59
CA LEU A 51 -7.64 -18.69 -21.12
C LEU A 51 -7.43 -19.62 -19.91
N GLY A 52 -8.50 -20.18 -19.34
CA GLY A 52 -8.43 -21.17 -18.26
C GLY A 52 -8.50 -20.61 -16.85
N ILE A 53 -9.13 -19.45 -16.62
CA ILE A 53 -9.25 -18.87 -15.28
C ILE A 53 -9.95 -19.80 -14.28
N MET A 54 -10.96 -20.56 -14.71
CA MET A 54 -11.63 -21.55 -13.84
C MET A 54 -10.69 -22.71 -13.52
N ASN A 55 -9.94 -23.21 -14.51
CA ASN A 55 -8.93 -24.24 -14.30
C ASN A 55 -7.87 -23.78 -13.29
N ALA A 56 -7.38 -22.55 -13.48
CA ALA A 56 -6.46 -21.92 -12.55
C ALA A 56 -7.11 -21.72 -11.19
N ALA A 57 -8.38 -21.35 -11.05
CA ALA A 57 -9.03 -21.17 -9.74
C ALA A 57 -9.38 -22.52 -9.05
N GLY A 58 -9.49 -23.61 -9.79
CA GLY A 58 -9.81 -24.95 -9.28
C GLY A 58 -11.29 -25.15 -8.95
N PHE A 59 -12.18 -24.31 -9.49
CA PHE A 59 -13.63 -24.44 -9.37
C PHE A 59 -14.33 -23.83 -10.59
N GLU A 60 -15.60 -24.21 -10.80
CA GLU A 60 -16.47 -23.62 -11.82
C GLU A 60 -17.50 -22.68 -11.20
N SER A 61 -17.98 -21.72 -11.97
CA SER A 61 -19.14 -20.90 -11.60
C SER A 61 -20.39 -21.36 -12.36
N LYS A 62 -21.51 -20.68 -12.13
CA LYS A 62 -22.73 -20.86 -12.93
C LYS A 62 -22.51 -20.45 -14.40
N GLY A 63 -21.70 -19.42 -14.62
CA GLY A 63 -21.48 -18.80 -15.93
C GLY A 63 -20.19 -19.20 -16.63
N MET A 64 -19.24 -19.84 -15.95
CA MET A 64 -17.91 -20.18 -16.49
C MET A 64 -17.48 -21.60 -16.09
N LYS A 65 -16.90 -22.32 -17.05
CA LYS A 65 -16.52 -23.74 -16.97
C LYS A 65 -15.03 -23.96 -17.16
N PHE A 66 -14.57 -25.16 -16.81
CA PHE A 66 -13.21 -25.57 -17.13
C PHE A 66 -13.04 -25.68 -18.64
N ASN A 67 -11.88 -25.22 -19.14
CA ASN A 67 -11.49 -25.37 -20.53
C ASN A 67 -10.34 -26.37 -20.66
N SER A 68 -10.57 -27.50 -21.32
CA SER A 68 -9.55 -28.54 -21.54
C SER A 68 -8.43 -28.11 -22.50
N SER A 69 -8.66 -27.08 -23.33
CA SER A 69 -7.66 -26.57 -24.27
C SER A 69 -6.84 -25.41 -23.72
N ALA A 70 -7.11 -24.96 -22.49
CA ALA A 70 -6.40 -23.83 -21.89
C ALA A 70 -5.00 -24.23 -21.41
N ASN A 71 -4.02 -23.38 -21.68
CA ASN A 71 -2.71 -23.47 -21.02
C ASN A 71 -2.73 -22.54 -19.81
N PHE A 72 -2.70 -23.11 -18.62
CA PHE A 72 -2.86 -22.38 -17.37
C PHE A 72 -1.86 -22.88 -16.33
N GLY A 73 -1.61 -22.04 -15.33
CA GLY A 73 -0.80 -22.39 -14.17
C GLY A 73 -1.11 -21.46 -13.00
N ARG A 74 -0.56 -21.78 -11.83
CA ARG A 74 -0.50 -20.90 -10.67
C ARG A 74 0.96 -20.61 -10.37
N SER A 75 1.24 -19.41 -9.91
CA SER A 75 2.54 -19.04 -9.36
C SER A 75 2.33 -18.65 -7.91
N ALA A 76 3.16 -19.22 -7.02
CA ALA A 76 3.24 -18.77 -5.64
C ALA A 76 4.11 -17.51 -5.59
N LEU A 77 3.71 -16.52 -4.81
CA LEU A 77 4.54 -15.34 -4.56
C LEU A 77 5.75 -15.75 -3.73
N MET A 78 6.91 -15.17 -4.03
CA MET A 78 8.12 -15.43 -3.24
C MET A 78 8.24 -14.45 -2.07
N HIS A 79 7.86 -13.19 -2.28
CA HIS A 79 7.87 -12.15 -1.25
C HIS A 79 6.86 -12.45 -0.15
N ASN A 80 7.08 -11.79 0.98
CA ASN A 80 6.19 -11.92 2.13
C ASN A 80 5.04 -10.92 1.97
N GLY A 81 3.81 -11.37 2.22
CA GLY A 81 2.61 -10.55 2.10
C GLY A 81 2.06 -10.48 0.68
N ALA A 82 1.34 -9.41 0.36
CA ALA A 82 0.65 -9.23 -0.91
C ALA A 82 0.94 -7.83 -1.51
N ASP A 83 2.17 -7.35 -1.37
CA ASP A 83 2.57 -6.01 -1.82
C ASP A 83 2.68 -5.94 -3.34
N THR A 84 1.92 -5.02 -3.95
CA THR A 84 1.87 -4.81 -5.41
C THR A 84 3.24 -4.54 -6.02
N PHE A 85 4.10 -3.74 -5.36
CA PHE A 85 5.40 -3.38 -5.90
C PHE A 85 6.34 -4.59 -5.95
N MET A 86 6.40 -5.37 -4.87
CA MET A 86 7.18 -6.61 -4.83
C MET A 86 6.67 -7.64 -5.85
N GLY A 87 5.35 -7.80 -5.97
CA GLY A 87 4.75 -8.69 -6.96
C GLY A 87 5.14 -8.34 -8.40
N HIS A 88 5.12 -7.06 -8.77
CA HIS A 88 5.56 -6.63 -10.11
C HIS A 88 7.06 -6.85 -10.34
N GLN A 89 7.88 -6.63 -9.31
CA GLN A 89 9.32 -6.88 -9.37
C GLN A 89 9.63 -8.39 -9.58
N GLU A 90 8.86 -9.29 -8.97
CA GLU A 90 8.98 -10.74 -9.18
C GLU A 90 8.61 -11.17 -10.59
N ILE A 91 7.49 -10.63 -11.12
CA ILE A 91 7.06 -10.91 -12.50
C ILE A 91 8.14 -10.49 -13.49
N MET A 92 8.90 -9.43 -13.20
CA MET A 92 10.03 -8.96 -14.00
C MET A 92 11.35 -9.72 -13.75
N GLY A 93 11.36 -10.73 -12.89
CA GLY A 93 12.48 -11.65 -12.69
C GLY A 93 13.43 -11.29 -11.54
N THR A 94 13.08 -10.34 -10.67
CA THR A 94 13.88 -10.05 -9.48
C THR A 94 13.56 -11.02 -8.34
N LEU A 95 14.43 -11.03 -7.32
CA LEU A 95 14.22 -11.78 -6.08
C LEU A 95 14.05 -10.78 -4.92
N PRO A 96 12.83 -10.31 -4.61
CA PRO A 96 12.61 -9.40 -3.49
C PRO A 96 13.09 -10.00 -2.18
N LYS A 97 13.81 -9.18 -1.42
CA LYS A 97 14.19 -9.53 -0.05
C LYS A 97 13.02 -9.27 0.89
N LYS A 98 12.92 -10.07 1.94
CA LYS A 98 11.94 -9.84 3.01
C LYS A 98 12.09 -8.42 3.54
N SER A 99 11.01 -7.64 3.49
CA SER A 99 11.01 -6.31 4.08
C SER A 99 11.18 -6.42 5.59
N VAL A 100 11.95 -5.51 6.15
CA VAL A 100 12.08 -5.37 7.60
C VAL A 100 10.89 -4.53 8.05
N VAL A 101 10.10 -5.05 8.99
CA VAL A 101 9.03 -4.29 9.63
C VAL A 101 9.67 -3.28 10.57
N GLN A 102 9.47 -1.99 10.31
CA GLN A 102 10.00 -0.87 11.10
C GLN A 102 8.87 0.10 11.42
N CYS A 103 8.96 0.88 12.49
CA CYS A 103 8.07 2.03 12.67
C CYS A 103 8.88 3.33 12.72
N LEU A 104 8.23 4.46 12.48
CA LEU A 104 8.85 5.78 12.54
C LEU A 104 9.52 6.01 13.90
N ASN A 105 8.96 5.43 14.97
CA ASN A 105 9.49 5.53 16.32
C ASN A 105 10.88 4.86 16.46
N ASP A 106 11.21 3.89 15.60
CA ASP A 106 12.57 3.30 15.50
C ASP A 106 13.57 4.23 14.78
N GLN A 107 13.08 5.27 14.09
CA GLN A 107 13.84 6.15 13.18
C GLN A 107 13.67 7.65 13.50
N LEU A 108 13.17 8.03 14.69
CA LEU A 108 12.89 9.43 15.03
C LEU A 108 14.13 10.32 14.92
N VAL A 109 15.26 9.86 15.46
CA VAL A 109 16.52 10.62 15.47
C VAL A 109 17.02 10.92 14.05
N PRO A 110 17.26 9.92 13.18
CA PRO A 110 17.74 10.20 11.82
C PRO A 110 16.76 11.05 11.00
N VAL A 111 15.44 10.82 11.14
CA VAL A 111 14.43 11.62 10.41
C VAL A 111 14.43 13.07 10.88
N LYS A 112 14.36 13.30 12.20
CA LYS A 112 14.33 14.65 12.77
C LYS A 112 15.61 15.42 12.47
N THR A 113 16.77 14.80 12.61
CA THR A 113 18.05 15.43 12.29
C THR A 113 18.10 15.83 10.82
N ALA A 114 17.74 14.94 9.89
CA ALA A 114 17.76 15.26 8.46
C ALA A 114 16.83 16.42 8.08
N LEU A 115 15.64 16.47 8.69
CA LEU A 115 14.68 17.58 8.47
C LEU A 115 15.21 18.91 9.01
N LEU A 116 15.79 18.91 10.22
CA LEU A 116 16.38 20.10 10.82
C LEU A 116 17.62 20.60 10.04
N GLU A 117 18.50 19.69 9.61
CA GLU A 117 19.67 20.01 8.78
C GLU A 117 19.28 20.55 7.39
N ALA A 118 18.15 20.10 6.86
CA ALA A 118 17.56 20.65 5.63
C ALA A 118 16.91 22.04 5.85
N GLY A 119 16.92 22.56 7.08
CA GLY A 119 16.41 23.88 7.43
C GLY A 119 14.91 23.94 7.69
N TYR A 120 14.25 22.80 7.86
CA TYR A 120 12.80 22.76 8.12
C TYR A 120 12.47 22.91 9.60
N LYS A 121 11.36 23.60 9.88
CA LYS A 121 10.72 23.59 11.19
C LYS A 121 10.10 22.20 11.42
N VAL A 122 10.44 21.57 12.54
CA VAL A 122 9.91 20.25 12.94
C VAL A 122 9.32 20.31 14.34
N GLN A 123 8.06 19.91 14.48
CA GLN A 123 7.36 19.75 15.75
C GLN A 123 7.10 18.25 16.01
N ASP A 124 7.36 17.82 17.25
CA ASP A 124 7.02 16.47 17.70
C ASP A 124 5.54 16.44 18.12
N ILE A 125 4.74 15.60 17.47
CA ILE A 125 3.38 15.30 17.90
C ILE A 125 3.39 13.98 18.67
N LYS A 126 3.08 14.06 19.97
CA LYS A 126 3.08 12.92 20.88
C LYS A 126 1.66 12.41 21.09
N VAL A 127 1.47 11.11 20.89
CA VAL A 127 0.21 10.42 21.16
C VAL A 127 0.56 9.15 21.90
N GLU A 128 0.03 9.01 23.11
CA GLU A 128 0.43 7.95 24.03
C GLU A 128 1.97 7.92 24.23
N ASN A 129 2.63 6.81 23.95
CA ASN A 129 4.07 6.63 24.01
C ASN A 129 4.77 6.80 22.63
N LEU A 130 4.03 7.16 21.58
CA LEU A 130 4.54 7.28 20.22
C LEU A 130 4.64 8.73 19.77
N THR A 131 5.53 8.98 18.82
CA THR A 131 5.75 10.30 18.21
C THR A 131 5.68 10.22 16.68
N TYR A 132 5.10 11.24 16.06
CA TYR A 132 5.26 11.55 14.65
C TYR A 132 5.59 13.04 14.48
N PHE A 133 5.93 13.48 13.27
CA PHE A 133 6.38 14.85 13.04
C PHE A 133 5.36 15.70 12.29
N LEU A 134 5.23 16.96 12.69
CA LEU A 134 4.63 18.02 11.90
C LEU A 134 5.74 18.93 11.38
N VAL A 135 5.87 19.04 10.06
CA VAL A 135 6.94 19.79 9.38
C VAL A 135 6.34 21.00 8.67
N GLU A 136 6.98 22.17 8.83
CA GLU A 136 6.52 23.46 8.26
C GLU A 136 5.03 23.75 8.56
N ASP A 137 4.53 23.32 9.72
CA ASP A 137 3.14 23.50 10.17
C ASP A 137 2.05 22.79 9.33
N TYR A 138 2.40 22.11 8.24
CA TYR A 138 1.43 21.53 7.30
C TYR A 138 1.66 20.06 6.93
N VAL A 139 2.88 19.53 7.07
CA VAL A 139 3.21 18.17 6.62
C VAL A 139 3.29 17.22 7.80
N ALA A 140 2.32 16.30 7.91
CA ALA A 140 2.39 15.18 8.84
C ALA A 140 3.27 14.07 8.27
N VAL A 141 4.36 13.73 8.95
CA VAL A 141 5.26 12.61 8.63
C VAL A 141 5.07 11.52 9.67
N ALA A 142 4.42 10.42 9.27
CA ALA A 142 3.96 9.37 10.17
C ALA A 142 3.98 7.98 9.49
N ASP A 143 3.81 6.89 10.25
CA ASP A 143 3.69 5.55 9.67
C ASP A 143 2.48 5.46 8.71
N ASN A 144 2.61 4.69 7.63
CA ASN A 144 1.44 4.28 6.86
C ASN A 144 0.69 3.19 7.65
N ILE A 145 -0.55 3.50 8.04
CA ILE A 145 -1.44 2.61 8.79
C ILE A 145 -2.70 2.20 8.01
N ASP A 146 -2.76 2.55 6.73
CA ASP A 146 -3.86 2.20 5.81
C ASP A 146 -3.58 0.89 5.06
N SER A 147 -2.32 0.45 5.02
CA SER A 147 -1.86 -0.81 4.42
C SER A 147 -1.06 -1.66 5.42
N ASP A 148 -0.36 -2.68 4.93
CA ASP A 148 0.54 -3.52 5.74
C ASP A 148 1.47 -2.65 6.61
N LEU A 149 1.40 -2.87 7.93
CA LEU A 149 2.11 -2.04 8.91
C LEU A 149 3.63 -2.19 8.78
N GLY A 150 4.31 -1.06 9.01
CA GLY A 150 5.76 -0.96 9.03
C GLY A 150 6.47 -1.13 7.69
N GLN A 151 5.73 -0.97 6.58
CA GLN A 151 6.27 -1.02 5.21
C GLN A 151 6.59 0.36 4.63
N ALA A 152 5.85 1.39 5.03
CA ALA A 152 5.95 2.73 4.46
C ALA A 152 5.72 3.84 5.48
N ILE A 153 6.24 5.04 5.16
CA ILE A 153 5.93 6.30 5.82
C ILE A 153 5.04 7.13 4.89
N ASN A 154 4.03 7.79 5.44
CA ASN A 154 3.24 8.78 4.72
C ASN A 154 3.74 10.20 5.06
N CYS A 155 3.76 11.07 4.05
CA CYS A 155 3.92 12.51 4.21
C CYS A 155 2.66 13.18 3.70
N ILE A 156 1.80 13.67 4.59
CA ILE A 156 0.44 14.13 4.26
C ILE A 156 0.34 15.63 4.48
N ALA A 157 -0.23 16.37 3.52
CA ALA A 157 -0.43 17.80 3.68
C ALA A 157 -1.73 18.32 3.02
N PRO A 158 -2.30 19.44 3.52
CA PRO A 158 -3.36 20.17 2.85
C PRO A 158 -2.76 21.06 1.76
N LEU A 159 -3.08 20.78 0.50
CA LEU A 159 -2.45 21.41 -0.67
C LEU A 159 -2.93 22.85 -0.94
N ASP A 160 -3.91 23.34 -0.17
CA ASP A 160 -4.27 24.76 -0.15
C ASP A 160 -3.25 25.61 0.62
N ASN A 161 -2.47 25.00 1.52
CA ASN A 161 -1.51 25.70 2.37
C ASN A 161 -0.05 25.48 1.95
N ILE A 162 0.25 24.35 1.31
CA ILE A 162 1.60 24.01 0.85
C ILE A 162 1.53 23.39 -0.55
N SER A 163 2.45 23.79 -1.44
CA SER A 163 2.50 23.18 -2.77
C SER A 163 2.90 21.71 -2.69
N PHE A 164 2.42 20.91 -3.64
CA PHE A 164 2.80 19.51 -3.73
C PHE A 164 4.31 19.35 -4.02
N GLU A 165 4.90 20.29 -4.75
CA GLU A 165 6.34 20.33 -5.02
C GLU A 165 7.12 20.50 -3.71
N LYS A 166 6.64 21.35 -2.79
CA LYS A 166 7.28 21.51 -1.49
C LYS A 166 7.08 20.30 -0.58
N LEU A 167 5.90 19.69 -0.60
CA LEU A 167 5.66 18.40 0.06
C LEU A 167 6.63 17.32 -0.45
N LEU A 168 6.86 17.26 -1.76
CA LEU A 168 7.80 16.32 -2.36
C LEU A 168 9.25 16.58 -1.91
N GLU A 169 9.69 17.83 -1.82
CA GLU A 169 11.02 18.18 -1.29
C GLU A 169 11.20 17.67 0.15
N ILE A 170 10.20 17.87 1.03
CA ILE A 170 10.23 17.40 2.42
C ILE A 170 10.26 15.86 2.45
N ALA A 171 9.40 15.20 1.68
CA ALA A 171 9.37 13.74 1.61
C ALA A 171 10.66 13.14 1.06
N GLN A 172 11.38 13.81 0.15
CA GLN A 172 12.69 13.38 -0.33
C GLN A 172 13.76 13.42 0.77
N VAL A 173 13.69 14.38 1.70
CA VAL A 173 14.58 14.41 2.87
C VAL A 173 14.30 13.21 3.77
N VAL A 174 13.03 12.93 4.06
CA VAL A 174 12.62 11.74 4.84
C VAL A 174 13.06 10.45 4.15
N ARG A 175 12.87 10.34 2.82
CA ARG A 175 13.27 9.17 2.03
C ARG A 175 14.76 8.87 2.14
N LYS A 176 15.61 9.89 2.21
CA LYS A 176 17.07 9.73 2.34
C LYS A 176 17.50 9.31 3.76
N SER A 177 16.68 9.56 4.78
CA SER A 177 17.02 9.27 6.18
C SER A 177 16.46 7.95 6.70
N VAL A 178 15.69 7.22 5.90
CA VAL A 178 15.02 5.98 6.33
C VAL A 178 15.20 4.81 5.38
N THR A 179 15.01 3.59 5.90
CA THR A 179 15.14 2.34 5.13
C THR A 179 13.80 1.64 4.83
N PHE A 180 12.66 2.29 5.07
CA PHE A 180 11.33 1.79 4.66
C PHE A 180 11.28 1.47 3.17
N ASN A 181 10.35 0.62 2.74
CA ASN A 181 10.20 0.35 1.30
C ASN A 181 9.77 1.61 0.55
N ARG A 182 8.89 2.42 1.15
CA ARG A 182 8.32 3.63 0.53
C ARG A 182 8.20 4.80 1.50
N VAL A 183 8.32 6.01 0.95
CA VAL A 183 7.90 7.26 1.59
C VAL A 183 6.94 7.91 0.62
N ILE A 184 5.69 8.08 1.03
CA ILE A 184 4.57 8.39 0.14
C ILE A 184 4.10 9.82 0.44
N PRO A 185 4.54 10.83 -0.32
CA PRO A 185 3.95 12.16 -0.28
C PRO A 185 2.59 12.17 -0.95
N PHE A 186 1.56 12.60 -0.22
CA PHE A 186 0.24 12.86 -0.80
C PHE A 186 -0.51 13.99 -0.10
N GLY A 187 -1.50 14.54 -0.78
CA GLY A 187 -2.37 15.58 -0.23
C GLY A 187 -3.57 15.85 -1.13
N GLY A 188 -4.50 16.63 -0.63
CA GLY A 188 -5.66 17.13 -1.37
C GLY A 188 -5.89 18.61 -1.08
N THR A 189 -6.87 19.21 -1.76
CA THR A 189 -7.38 20.55 -1.48
C THR A 189 -8.73 20.44 -0.76
N GLY A 190 -9.13 21.48 -0.02
CA GLY A 190 -10.38 21.55 0.71
C GLY A 190 -10.36 20.86 2.08
N ASN A 191 -9.23 20.26 2.48
CA ASN A 191 -8.98 19.76 3.82
C ASN A 191 -8.00 20.69 4.56
N THR A 192 -8.01 20.63 5.90
CA THR A 192 -7.10 21.44 6.73
C THR A 192 -6.06 20.59 7.44
N ILE A 193 -5.10 21.25 8.09
CA ILE A 193 -4.15 20.54 8.96
C ILE A 193 -4.86 19.89 10.15
N GLU A 194 -5.91 20.52 10.70
CA GLU A 194 -6.71 19.97 11.79
C GLU A 194 -7.41 18.67 11.36
N ASP A 195 -7.90 18.57 10.12
CA ASP A 195 -8.47 17.34 9.58
C ASP A 195 -7.43 16.20 9.55
N ILE A 196 -6.18 16.51 9.18
CA ILE A 196 -5.09 15.54 9.13
C ILE A 196 -4.70 15.10 10.56
N LEU A 197 -4.51 16.04 11.48
CA LEU A 197 -4.13 15.74 12.86
C LEU A 197 -5.25 14.98 13.59
N ALA A 198 -6.52 15.31 13.35
CA ALA A 198 -7.66 14.59 13.92
C ALA A 198 -7.81 13.16 13.40
N ALA A 199 -7.20 12.83 12.25
CA ALA A 199 -7.18 11.49 11.67
C ALA A 199 -6.10 10.57 12.26
N GLN A 200 -5.36 11.02 13.29
CA GLN A 200 -4.31 10.22 13.91
C GLN A 200 -4.87 8.97 14.62
N GLU A 201 -4.20 7.83 14.44
CA GLU A 201 -4.52 6.58 15.13
C GLU A 201 -3.24 5.82 15.49
N VAL A 202 -3.31 5.09 16.61
CA VAL A 202 -2.30 4.12 17.02
C VAL A 202 -2.76 2.72 16.64
N LYS A 203 -1.88 1.94 15.99
CA LYS A 203 -2.08 0.52 15.70
C LYS A 203 -1.04 -0.33 16.43
N GLU A 204 -1.50 -1.42 17.03
CA GLU A 204 -0.66 -2.42 17.71
C GLU A 204 0.28 -1.83 18.80
N ASN A 205 -0.08 -0.68 19.38
CA ASN A 205 0.75 0.08 20.34
C ASN A 205 2.18 0.36 19.84
N ARG A 206 2.39 0.37 18.51
CA ARG A 206 3.71 0.48 17.88
C ARG A 206 3.76 1.43 16.70
N PHE A 207 2.69 1.52 15.94
CA PHE A 207 2.61 2.34 14.73
C PHE A 207 1.69 3.52 14.95
N ILE A 208 2.14 4.70 14.53
CA ILE A 208 1.35 5.93 14.62
C ILE A 208 1.28 6.58 13.26
N GLY A 209 0.06 6.79 12.77
CA GLY A 209 -0.20 7.35 11.45
C GLY A 209 -1.48 8.15 11.42
N ASN A 210 -1.76 8.79 10.28
CA ASN A 210 -3.03 9.47 10.04
C ASN A 210 -3.79 8.66 8.98
N VAL A 211 -4.98 8.17 9.32
CA VAL A 211 -5.80 7.33 8.42
C VAL A 211 -6.20 8.15 7.20
N ALA A 212 -5.70 7.79 6.02
CA ALA A 212 -5.74 8.64 4.84
C ALA A 212 -7.17 9.06 4.45
N VAL A 213 -8.15 8.16 4.57
CA VAL A 213 -9.57 8.48 4.27
C VAL A 213 -10.14 9.54 5.23
N LYS A 214 -9.72 9.53 6.50
CA LYS A 214 -10.20 10.47 7.53
C LYS A 214 -9.57 11.85 7.40
N THR A 215 -8.40 11.95 6.76
CA THR A 215 -7.73 13.24 6.50
C THR A 215 -8.45 14.13 5.48
N LYS A 216 -9.47 13.58 4.78
CA LYS A 216 -10.20 14.21 3.67
C LYS A 216 -9.34 14.54 2.44
N ALA A 217 -8.08 14.13 2.39
CA ALA A 217 -7.18 14.39 1.26
C ALA A 217 -7.67 13.81 -0.09
N TYR A 218 -8.54 12.80 -0.06
CA TYR A 218 -9.09 12.19 -1.28
C TYR A 218 -10.30 12.94 -1.86
N LEU A 219 -10.88 13.92 -1.15
CA LEU A 219 -12.13 14.54 -1.57
C LEU A 219 -11.98 15.44 -2.80
N GLN A 220 -10.89 16.21 -2.88
CA GLN A 220 -10.65 17.15 -3.97
C GLN A 220 -9.15 17.37 -4.16
N GLY A 221 -8.71 17.61 -5.40
CA GLY A 221 -7.34 18.04 -5.69
C GLY A 221 -6.25 17.02 -5.32
N TYR A 222 -6.61 15.74 -5.20
CA TYR A 222 -5.70 14.69 -4.75
C TYR A 222 -4.47 14.56 -5.65
N ARG A 223 -3.29 14.58 -5.03
CA ARG A 223 -1.98 14.31 -5.66
C ARG A 223 -1.19 13.34 -4.79
N VAL A 224 -0.46 12.42 -5.43
CA VAL A 224 0.38 11.41 -4.76
C VAL A 224 1.57 11.01 -5.62
N ILE A 225 2.68 10.65 -4.97
CA ILE A 225 3.79 9.90 -5.55
C ILE A 225 4.09 8.71 -4.62
N HIS A 226 4.37 7.55 -5.21
CA HIS A 226 4.72 6.31 -4.51
C HIS A 226 6.21 5.99 -4.57
#